data_AF-A0A3B4Y0F8-F1
#
_entry.id   AF-A0A3B4Y0F8-F1
#
_cell.length_a   1.000
_cell.length_b   1.000
_cell.length_c   1.000
_cell.angle_alpha   90.00
_cell.angle_beta   90.00
_cell.angle_gamma   90.00
#
_symmetry.space_group_name_H-M   'P 1'
#
loop_
_entity.id
_entity.type
_entity.pdbx_description
1 polymer ?
#
loop_
_entity_poly.entity_id
_entity_poly.type
_entity_poly.pdbx_seq_one_letter_code
_entity_poly.pdbx_strand_id
1 'polypeptide(L)' 'PTTQCSFCIFLVKTLEDLLPKDRSEAAVIKLLEEICHILPSSYRAQCEAVIDKFSKSVLEAIMSYMSGPETCATESKTV' A
#
# COMPACT_ATOMS: atom_id res chain seq x y z
N PRO A 1 -6.25 -14.07 -21.73
CA PRO A 1 -5.85 -12.96 -20.82
C PRO A 1 -6.37 -11.61 -21.35
N THR A 2 -7.30 -10.97 -20.64
CA THR A 2 -7.75 -9.60 -20.96
C THR A 2 -6.63 -8.60 -20.62
N THR A 3 -6.55 -7.51 -21.38
CA THR A 3 -5.54 -6.45 -21.20
C THR A 3 -5.54 -5.87 -19.78
N GLN A 4 -6.71 -5.85 -19.14
CA GLN A 4 -6.93 -5.38 -17.77
C GLN A 4 -6.32 -6.31 -16.71
N CYS A 5 -6.40 -7.63 -16.89
CA CYS A 5 -5.70 -8.59 -16.01
C CYS A 5 -4.18 -8.40 -16.10
N SER A 6 -3.64 -8.24 -17.31
CA SER A 6 -2.19 -8.07 -17.50
C SER A 6 -1.67 -6.78 -16.86
N PHE A 7 -2.43 -5.69 -16.96
CA PHE A 7 -2.11 -4.42 -16.29
C PHE A 7 -2.20 -4.53 -14.77
N CYS A 8 -3.25 -5.17 -14.24
CA CYS A 8 -3.38 -5.39 -12.80
C CYS A 8 -2.22 -6.22 -12.25
N ILE A 9 -1.86 -7.32 -12.90
CA ILE A 9 -0.72 -8.16 -12.50
C ILE A 9 0.59 -7.37 -12.49
N PHE A 10 0.80 -6.53 -13.50
CA PHE A 10 1.98 -5.66 -13.56
C PHE A 10 2.02 -4.64 -12.42
N LEU A 11 0.89 -3.99 -12.14
CA LEU A 11 0.76 -3.00 -11.08
C LEU A 11 0.97 -3.63 -9.70
N VAL A 12 0.33 -4.77 -9.41
CA VAL A 12 0.49 -5.50 -8.14
C VAL A 12 1.95 -5.91 -7.95
N LYS A 13 2.60 -6.52 -8.95
CA LYS A 13 4.01 -6.89 -8.84
C LYS A 13 4.93 -5.70 -8.61
N THR A 14 4.67 -4.58 -9.28
CA THR A 14 5.45 -3.36 -9.09
C THR A 14 5.31 -2.84 -7.66
N LEU A 15 4.09 -2.88 -7.10
CA LEU A 15 3.86 -2.51 -5.71
C LEU A 15 4.52 -3.49 -4.73
N GLU A 16 4.47 -4.79 -5.00
CA GLU A 16 5.17 -5.79 -4.20
C GLU A 16 6.70 -5.60 -4.18
N ASP A 17 7.28 -5.20 -5.32
CA ASP A 17 8.72 -4.95 -5.44
C ASP A 17 9.16 -3.64 -4.76
N LEU A 18 8.29 -2.64 -4.73
CA LEU A 18 8.54 -1.36 -4.08
C LEU A 18 8.33 -1.40 -2.57
N LEU A 19 7.53 -2.37 -2.09
CA LEU A 19 7.22 -2.50 -0.68
C LEU A 19 8.31 -3.30 0.04
N PRO A 20 8.59 -2.96 1.31
CA PRO A 20 9.60 -3.67 2.08
C PRO A 20 9.27 -5.16 2.15
N LYS A 21 10.28 -6.01 1.98
CA LYS A 21 10.16 -7.47 2.08
C LYS A 21 9.60 -7.90 3.44
N ASP A 22 9.88 -7.12 4.46
CA ASP A 22 9.22 -7.20 5.75
C ASP A 22 7.88 -6.47 5.65
N ARG A 23 6.79 -7.22 5.59
CA ARG A 23 5.41 -6.70 5.58
C ARG A 23 4.83 -6.60 6.99
N SER A 24 5.65 -6.55 8.03
CA SER A 24 5.17 -6.28 9.39
C SER A 24 4.60 -4.87 9.50
N GLU A 25 3.67 -4.70 10.43
CA GLU A 25 3.13 -3.39 10.84
C GLU A 25 4.22 -2.36 11.07
N ALA A 26 5.26 -2.76 11.79
CA ALA A 26 6.40 -1.89 12.08
C ALA A 26 7.15 -1.44 10.81
N ALA A 27 7.34 -2.33 9.83
CA ALA A 27 8.04 -2.01 8.60
C ALA A 27 7.25 -1.05 7.70
N VAL A 28 5.93 -1.20 7.63
CA VAL A 28 5.07 -0.29 6.86
C VAL A 28 4.91 1.05 7.55
N ILE A 29 4.74 1.08 8.87
CA ILE A 29 4.73 2.34 9.65
C ILE A 29 6.02 3.12 9.40
N LYS A 30 7.17 2.44 9.47
CA LYS A 30 8.47 3.06 9.21
C LYS A 30 8.59 3.63 7.79
N LEU A 31 8.08 2.92 6.78
CA LEU A 31 8.05 3.44 5.40
C LEU A 31 7.18 4.71 5.31
N LEU A 32 6.01 4.71 5.94
CA LEU A 32 5.12 5.87 5.93
C LEU A 32 5.77 7.05 6.68
N GLU A 33 6.47 6.80 7.79
CA GLU A 33 7.21 7.83 8.52
C GLU A 33 8.34 8.43 7.67
N GLU A 34 9.02 7.64 6.84
CA GLU A 34 10.00 8.15 5.88
C GLU A 34 9.37 9.09 4.86
N ILE A 35 8.13 8.85 4.42
CA ILE A 35 7.39 9.77 3.53
C ILE A 35 7.19 11.13 4.20
N CYS A 36 6.89 11.17 5.51
CA CYS A 36 6.76 12.45 6.22
C CYS A 36 8.06 13.26 6.28
N HIS A 37 9.22 12.60 6.16
CA HIS A 37 10.52 13.25 6.08
C HIS A 37 10.88 13.73 4.66
N ILE A 38 10.24 13.20 3.64
CA ILE A 38 10.39 13.64 2.24
C ILE A 38 9.53 14.89 1.98
N LEU A 39 8.39 15.01 2.65
CA LEU A 39 7.50 16.16 2.50
C LEU A 39 8.13 17.46 3.03
N PRO A 40 7.74 18.64 2.49
CA PRO A 40 8.14 19.91 3.05
C PRO A 40 7.77 20.02 4.53
N SER A 41 8.61 20.66 5.32
CA SER A 41 8.46 20.78 6.78
C SER A 41 7.10 21.30 7.24
N SER A 42 6.43 22.11 6.42
CA SER A 42 5.07 22.62 6.66
C SER A 42 3.99 21.52 6.72
N TYR A 43 4.21 20.37 6.08
CA TYR A 43 3.25 19.26 6.02
C TYR A 43 3.58 18.12 6.98
N ARG A 44 4.76 18.12 7.59
CA ARG A 44 5.25 17.01 8.40
C ARG A 44 4.33 16.67 9.57
N ALA A 45 3.87 17.67 10.33
CA ALA A 45 2.96 17.46 11.46
C ALA A 45 1.59 16.90 11.03
N GLN A 46 1.07 17.32 9.86
CA GLN A 46 -0.16 16.75 9.31
C GLN A 46 0.04 15.31 8.84
N CYS A 47 1.20 15.01 8.25
CA CYS A 47 1.56 13.67 7.80
C CYS A 47 1.70 12.70 8.98
N GLU A 48 2.40 13.10 10.06
CA GLU A 48 2.54 12.28 11.27
C GLU A 48 1.19 12.02 11.94
N ALA A 49 0.32 13.05 12.05
CA ALA A 49 -1.03 12.90 12.59
C ALA A 49 -1.95 12.00 11.73
N VAL A 50 -1.69 11.97 10.42
CA VAL A 50 -2.29 11.05 9.47
C VAL A 50 -1.83 9.63 9.82
N ILE A 51 -0.52 9.36 9.83
CA ILE A 51 0.05 8.03 10.10
C ILE A 51 -0.42 7.46 11.45
N ASP A 52 -0.41 8.27 12.51
CA ASP A 52 -0.87 7.86 13.84
C ASP A 52 -2.32 7.35 13.82
N LYS A 53 -3.18 8.00 13.03
CA LYS A 53 -4.58 7.59 12.84
C LYS A 53 -4.73 6.34 11.95
N PHE A 54 -3.74 6.03 11.12
CA PHE A 54 -3.81 4.93 10.15
C PHE A 54 -3.30 3.58 10.69
N SER A 55 -2.79 3.56 11.91
CA SER A 55 -1.98 2.48 12.51
C SER A 55 -2.61 1.08 12.59
N LYS A 56 -3.91 0.86 12.36
CA LYS A 56 -4.49 -0.51 12.38
C LYS A 56 -5.29 -0.89 11.14
N SER A 57 -6.33 -0.13 10.80
CA SER A 57 -7.26 -0.56 9.75
C SER A 57 -6.71 -0.41 8.33
N VAL A 58 -5.86 0.59 8.08
CA VAL A 58 -5.29 0.80 6.74
C VAL A 58 -4.16 -0.17 6.46
N LEU A 59 -3.40 -0.56 7.49
CA LEU A 59 -2.38 -1.56 7.35
C LEU A 59 -2.97 -2.95 7.02
N GLU A 60 -4.01 -3.37 7.73
CA GLU A 60 -4.74 -4.61 7.41
C GLU A 60 -5.33 -4.56 6.00
N ALA A 61 -5.88 -3.40 5.58
CA ALA A 61 -6.41 -3.22 4.23
C ALA A 61 -5.32 -3.25 3.16
N ILE A 62 -4.16 -2.63 3.39
CA ILE A 62 -3.01 -2.66 2.47
C ILE A 62 -2.47 -4.09 2.37
N MET A 63 -2.29 -4.78 3.49
CA MET A 63 -1.87 -6.19 3.48
C MET A 63 -2.88 -7.10 2.78
N SER A 64 -4.18 -6.87 3.01
CA SER A 64 -5.27 -7.63 2.38
C SER A 64 -5.45 -7.31 0.88
N TYR A 65 -5.13 -6.10 0.44
CA TYR A 65 -5.18 -5.72 -0.98
C TYR A 65 -3.94 -6.22 -1.74
N MET A 66 -2.82 -6.36 -1.05
CA MET A 66 -1.57 -6.86 -1.62
C MET A 66 -1.38 -8.37 -1.54
N SER A 67 -2.30 -9.10 -0.91
CA SER A 67 -2.26 -10.57 -0.88
C SER A 67 -2.70 -11.15 -2.23
N GLY A 68 -1.79 -11.08 -3.19
CA GLY A 68 -1.68 -12.04 -4.30
C GLY A 68 -2.59 -11.81 -5.51
N PRO A 69 -2.37 -12.59 -6.59
CA PRO A 69 -3.09 -12.48 -7.87
C PRO A 69 -4.62 -12.71 -7.79
N GLU A 70 -5.14 -13.05 -6.61
CA GLU A 70 -6.58 -13.16 -6.34
C GLU A 70 -7.29 -11.80 -6.29
N THR A 71 -6.60 -10.69 -5.95
CA THR A 71 -7.16 -9.34 -6.10
C THR A 71 -7.43 -9.01 -7.56
N CYS A 72 -6.49 -9.30 -8.46
CA CYS A 72 -6.69 -9.12 -9.90
C CYS A 72 -7.74 -10.06 -10.52
N ALA A 73 -8.14 -11.14 -9.82
CA ALA A 73 -9.22 -12.02 -10.23
C ALA A 73 -10.60 -11.55 -9.72
N THR A 74 -10.65 -10.78 -8.63
CA THR A 74 -11.91 -10.33 -8.00
C THR A 74 -12.45 -9.02 -8.59
N GLU A 75 -11.62 -8.24 -9.29
CA GLU A 75 -12.06 -6.97 -9.93
C GLU A 75 -13.03 -7.19 -11.11
N SER A 76 -13.24 -8.44 -11.54
CA SER A 76 -14.28 -8.78 -12.53
C SER A 76 -15.70 -8.85 -11.95
N LYS A 77 -15.90 -8.60 -10.64
CA LYS A 77 -17.21 -8.79 -9.97
C LYS A 77 -17.82 -7.53 -9.33
N THR A 78 -17.28 -6.34 -9.60
CA THR A 78 -17.91 -5.07 -9.19
C THR A 78 -17.94 -4.08 -10.36
N VAL A 79 -18.60 -4.51 -11.45
CA VAL A 79 -19.41 -3.67 -12.34
C VAL A 79 -20.66 -4.48 -12.69
#